data_AF-A0A2V8U2C0-F1
#
_entry.id   AF-A0A2V8U2C0-F1
#
_cell.length_a   1.000
_cell.length_b   1.000
_cell.length_c   1.000
_cell.angle_alpha   90.00
_cell.angle_beta   90.00
_cell.angle_gamma   90.00
#
_symmetry.space_group_name_H-M   'P 1'
#
loop_
_entity.id
_entity.type
_entity.pdbx_description
1 polymer ?
#
loop_
_entity_poly.entity_id
_entity_poly.type
_entity_poly.pdbx_seq_one_letter_code
_entity_poly.pdbx_strand_id
1 'polypeptide(L)' 'TAEAVTRAALVRQESRGAHTRADYPGERDDWQKVNVIVRRGRDGGMETEVVTRPDPPKELAAIAFAAIEDLEAA' A
#
# COMPACT_ATOMS: atom_id res chain seq x y z
N THR A 1 -0.25 8.31 -17.18
CA THR A 1 -0.66 8.24 -15.77
C THR A 1 -1.92 7.42 -15.57
N ALA A 2 -3.00 7.64 -16.35
CA ALA A 2 -4.24 6.85 -16.26
C ALA A 2 -4.00 5.33 -16.28
N GLU A 3 -3.21 4.81 -17.23
CA GLU A 3 -2.87 3.38 -17.30
C GLU A 3 -2.27 2.83 -16.00
N ALA A 4 -1.37 3.58 -15.37
CA ALA A 4 -0.72 3.13 -14.15
C ALA A 4 -1.71 3.01 -12.98
N VAL A 5 -2.61 4.00 -12.85
CA VAL A 5 -3.67 3.98 -11.84
C VAL A 5 -4.63 2.82 -12.09
N THR A 6 -5.06 2.62 -13.34
CA THR A 6 -5.96 1.52 -13.72
C THR A 6 -5.34 0.14 -13.47
N ARG A 7 -4.07 -0.06 -13.82
CA ARG A 7 -3.36 -1.33 -13.56
C ARG A 7 -3.23 -1.60 -12.06
N ALA A 8 -2.89 -0.59 -11.26
CA ALA A 8 -2.82 -0.74 -9.81
C ALA A 8 -4.18 -1.11 -9.20
N ALA A 9 -5.25 -0.45 -9.64
CA ALA A 9 -6.63 -0.73 -9.22
C ALA A 9 -7.09 -2.14 -9.61
N LEU A 10 -6.73 -2.62 -10.80
CA LEU A 10 -7.11 -3.94 -11.28
C LEU A 10 -6.50 -5.06 -10.42
N VAL A 11 -5.21 -4.94 -10.12
CA VAL A 11 -4.45 -5.94 -9.35
C VAL A 11 -4.87 -5.97 -7.88
N ARG A 12 -5.17 -4.81 -7.28
CA ARG A 12 -5.58 -4.68 -5.88
C ARG A 12 -7.00 -5.20 -5.65
N GLN A 13 -7.12 -6.34 -4.99
CA GLN A 13 -8.38 -7.05 -4.77
C GLN A 13 -8.95 -6.82 -3.36
N GLU A 14 -9.14 -5.55 -3.00
CA GLU A 14 -9.78 -5.10 -1.75
C GLU A 14 -10.40 -3.70 -1.91
N SER A 15 -11.12 -3.23 -0.89
CA SER A 15 -11.63 -1.86 -0.78
C SER A 15 -11.10 -1.18 0.48
N ARG A 16 -10.33 -0.11 0.32
CA ARG A 16 -9.75 0.67 1.42
C ARG A 16 -9.47 2.11 1.02
N GLY A 17 -9.80 3.06 1.89
CA GLY A 17 -9.53 4.49 1.68
C GLY A 17 -10.19 5.01 0.40
N ALA A 18 -9.40 5.61 -0.50
CA ALA A 18 -9.91 6.19 -1.75
C ALA A 18 -10.21 5.16 -2.86
N HIS A 19 -9.96 3.87 -2.63
CA HIS A 19 -10.19 2.81 -3.62
C HIS A 19 -11.26 1.84 -3.12
N THR A 20 -12.42 1.82 -3.78
CA THR A 20 -13.57 0.98 -3.43
C THR A 20 -14.02 0.16 -4.63
N ARG A 21 -14.28 -1.13 -4.39
CA ARG A 21 -14.62 -2.15 -5.39
C ARG A 21 -15.83 -2.96 -4.93
N ALA A 22 -16.87 -3.02 -5.75
CA ALA A 22 -18.07 -3.79 -5.43
C ALA A 22 -17.83 -5.31 -5.48
N ASP A 23 -16.87 -5.77 -6.30
CA ASP A 23 -16.47 -7.16 -6.45
C ASP A 23 -15.47 -7.64 -5.36
N TYR A 24 -14.85 -6.69 -4.64
CA TYR A 24 -13.95 -6.96 -3.50
C TYR A 24 -14.25 -5.99 -2.34
N PRO A 25 -15.41 -6.15 -1.67
CA PRO A 25 -15.81 -5.25 -0.58
C PRO A 25 -14.93 -5.46 0.66
N GLY A 26 -14.70 -4.37 1.39
CA GLY A 26 -13.94 -4.36 2.64
C GLY A 26 -12.42 -4.44 2.46
N GLU A 27 -11.71 -4.15 3.55
CA GLU A 27 -10.26 -4.25 3.64
C GLU A 27 -9.83 -5.71 3.82
N ARG A 28 -8.60 -6.04 3.41
CA ARG A 28 -8.02 -7.37 3.59
C ARG A 28 -6.59 -7.30 4.15
N ASP A 29 -6.31 -8.14 5.15
CA ASP A 29 -5.05 -8.10 5.91
C ASP A 29 -3.81 -8.39 5.07
N ASP A 30 -3.92 -9.24 4.06
CA ASP A 30 -2.84 -9.55 3.11
C ASP A 30 -2.42 -8.29 2.32
N TRP A 31 -3.39 -7.47 1.91
CA TRP A 31 -3.15 -6.23 1.18
C TRP A 31 -2.57 -5.09 2.04
N GLN A 32 -2.61 -5.20 3.38
CA GLN A 32 -1.95 -4.23 4.27
C GLN A 32 -0.42 -4.38 4.32
N LYS A 33 0.09 -5.53 3.86
CA LYS A 33 1.50 -5.92 3.91
C LYS A 33 2.22 -5.75 2.57
N VAL A 34 1.53 -5.28 1.54
CA VAL A 34 2.09 -5.16 0.19
C VAL A 34 1.85 -3.79 -0.41
N ASN A 35 2.72 -3.40 -1.34
CA ASN A 35 2.55 -2.25 -2.21
C ASN A 35 2.37 -2.73 -3.65
N VAL A 36 1.52 -2.03 -4.40
CA VAL A 36 1.41 -2.22 -5.86
C VAL A 36 2.30 -1.20 -6.54
N ILE A 37 3.37 -1.67 -7.17
CA ILE A 37 4.34 -0.83 -7.86
C ILE A 37 4.04 -0.88 -9.34
N VAL A 38 3.92 0.31 -9.96
CA VAL A 38 3.80 0.44 -11.41
C VAL A 38 4.96 1.28 -11.92
N ARG A 39 5.67 0.76 -12.92
CA ARG A 39 6.84 1.41 -13.51
C ARG A 39 6.85 1.25 -15.02
N ARG A 40 7.49 2.19 -15.70
CA ARG A 40 7.76 2.07 -17.13
C ARG A 40 8.95 1.12 -17.34
N GLY A 41 8.73 0.06 -18.10
CA GLY A 41 9.75 -0.90 -18.52
C GLY A 41 10.73 -0.32 -19.53
N ARG A 42 11.78 -1.09 -19.82
CA ARG A 42 12.84 -0.68 -20.77
C ARG A 42 12.34 -0.58 -22.21
N ASP A 43 11.30 -1.32 -22.54
CA ASP A 43 10.59 -1.31 -23.83
C ASP A 43 9.58 -0.15 -23.95
N GLY A 44 9.42 0.65 -22.90
CA GLY A 44 8.46 1.75 -22.84
C GLY A 44 7.06 1.34 -22.37
N GLY A 45 6.78 0.05 -22.18
CA GLY A 45 5.54 -0.48 -21.63
C GLY A 45 5.39 -0.23 -20.13
N MET A 46 4.20 -0.47 -19.58
CA MET A 46 3.96 -0.41 -18.13
C MET A 46 4.03 -1.81 -17.53
N GLU A 47 4.85 -1.97 -16.50
CA GLU A 47 4.99 -3.17 -15.69
C GLU A 47 4.34 -2.96 -14.32
N THR A 48 3.71 -3.99 -13.77
CA THR A 48 3.04 -3.94 -12.47
C THR A 48 3.46 -5.13 -11.62
N GLU A 49 3.83 -4.87 -10.37
CA GLU A 49 4.27 -5.88 -9.43
C GLU A 49 3.69 -5.62 -8.03
N VAL A 50 3.39 -6.69 -7.31
CA VAL A 50 2.98 -6.64 -5.90
C VAL A 50 4.19 -7.00 -5.06
N VAL A 51 4.65 -6.05 -4.25
CA VAL A 51 5.89 -6.20 -3.47
C VAL A 51 5.54 -6.15 -1.99
N THR A 52 6.02 -7.14 -1.23
CA THR A 52 5.90 -7.11 0.23
C THR A 52 6.66 -5.90 0.76
N ARG A 53 5.99 -5.08 1.57
CA ARG A 53 6.64 -3.92 2.18
C ARG A 53 7.69 -4.39 3.17
N PRO A 54 8.88 -3.76 3.22
CA PRO A 54 9.85 -4.06 4.26
C PRO A 54 9.30 -3.64 5.63
N ASP A 55 9.88 -4.20 6.68
CA ASP A 55 9.62 -3.74 8.04
C ASP A 55 10.03 -2.26 8.18
N PRO A 56 9.23 -1.45 8.89
CA PRO A 56 9.59 -0.07 9.14
C PRO A 56 10.88 0.00 9.98
N PRO A 57 11.69 1.07 9.84
CA PRO A 57 12.78 1.35 10.77
C PRO A 57 12.26 1.35 12.21
N LYS A 58 13.00 0.71 13.13
CA LYS A 58 12.55 0.49 14.52
C LYS A 58 12.14 1.77 15.22
N GLU A 59 12.89 2.86 15.02
CA GLU A 59 12.62 4.17 15.62
C GLU A 59 11.28 4.75 15.15
N LEU A 60 10.98 4.67 13.86
CA LEU A 60 9.71 5.15 13.30
C LEU A 60 8.54 4.25 13.70
N ALA A 61 8.77 2.95 13.81
CA ALA A 61 7.77 2.01 14.30
C ALA A 61 7.41 2.30 15.77
N ALA A 62 8.41 2.58 16.61
CA ALA A 62 8.19 2.95 17.99
C ALA A 62 7.28 4.19 18.11
N ILE A 63 7.53 5.23 17.31
CA ILE A 63 6.69 6.44 17.29
C ILE A 63 5.27 6.13 16.79
N ALA A 64 5.15 5.39 15.68
CA ALA A 64 3.85 5.10 15.07
C ALA A 64 2.92 4.23 15.92
N PHE A 65 3.49 3.43 16.83
CA PHE A 65 2.75 2.53 17.71
C PHE A 65 2.79 2.94 19.20
N ALA A 66 3.37 4.10 19.53
CA ALA A 66 3.41 4.62 20.88
C ALA A 66 2.00 5.01 21.36
N ALA A 67 1.76 4.89 22.67
CA ALA A 67 0.61 5.53 23.29
C ALA A 67 0.83 7.04 23.31
N ILE A 68 -0.26 7.83 23.33
CA ILE A 68 -0.14 9.28 23.30
C ILE A 68 0.62 9.80 24.54
N GLU A 69 0.44 9.12 25.67
CA GLU A 69 1.11 9.41 26.94
C GLU A 69 2.63 9.22 26.85
N ASP A 70 3.10 8.23 26.08
CA ASP A 70 4.52 7.96 25.88
C ASP A 70 5.21 9.05 25.03
N LEU A 71 4.43 9.78 24.23
CA LEU A 71 4.91 10.86 23.36
C LEU A 71 4.90 12.23 24.05
N GLU A 72 3.98 12.46 24.98
CA GLU A 72 3.84 13.73 25.70
C GLU A 72 4.77 13.84 26.92
N ALA A 73 5.29 12.72 27.41
CA ALA A 73 6.22 12.66 28.55
C ALA A 73 7.70 12.96 28.19
N ALA A 74 8.00 13.28 26.92
CA ALA A 74 9.34 13.50 26.37
C ALA A 74 9.71 14.98 26.22
#